data_AF-A0A3E0KE39-F1
#
_entry.id   AF-A0A3E0KE39-F1
#
_cell.length_a   1.000
_cell.length_b   1.000
_cell.length_c   1.000
_cell.angle_alpha   90.00
_cell.angle_beta   90.00
_cell.angle_gamma   90.00
#
_symmetry.space_group_name_H-M   'P 1'
#
loop_
_entity.id
_entity.type
_entity.pdbx_description
1 polymer ?
#
loop_
_entity_poly.entity_id
_entity_poly.type
_entity_poly.pdbx_seq_one_letter_code
_entity_poly.pdbx_strand_id
1 'polypeptide(L)'
;MDKRYPSSDEVYALTKAEARARAYAALRAAKAARFPFPIEGRIPNFAGAEAAARRLRELPAYQAARAVKVNPDAPQLPVRAMVLEDGKTLYMPSPRLRGAFLRIRPQDVPPGQARRAASLSHCREYGEEISVAQLAEIIKEGAEGAGDGPAAPDGAPPAIGLVVAGSAAVTRSGARAGKGEGYADMEYAILRELGLPHVPVVTTVHPAQIVDEFPLDAHDLPLDYIVTPEEIIVTGTPHPKPEGIAWDLVTDEDLQAMPVLAELRRLQWERLTVRDVLAPGLDVLFVGINPGRASASAGHHFAGPGNHFWRLLHEAGFTPRRLAPAEEQVLLEYGIGITNIVRRASRGEDDLSWEELTAGGARLRELVRRHRPRVVALLGKNVYRAYAGLKKTADVAWGRQPGAVVDGVIDFVAPNPSPRSTIPYERRLALFRELRSL
;
A
#
# COMPACT_ATOMS: atom_id res chain seq x y z
N MET A 1 -2.48 -16.88 -9.56
CA MET A 1 -2.61 -15.43 -9.76
C MET A 1 -2.70 -14.79 -8.40
N ASP A 2 -2.04 -13.66 -8.21
CA ASP A 2 -2.35 -12.81 -7.07
C ASP A 2 -3.81 -12.36 -7.23
N LYS A 3 -4.69 -12.70 -6.28
CA LYS A 3 -6.13 -12.41 -6.40
C LYS A 3 -6.45 -10.93 -6.23
N ARG A 4 -5.47 -10.10 -5.85
CA ARG A 4 -5.67 -8.71 -5.42
C ARG A 4 -5.74 -7.70 -6.56
N TYR A 5 -5.30 -8.05 -7.77
CA TYR A 5 -5.15 -7.10 -8.86
C TYR A 5 -5.71 -7.63 -10.18
N PRO A 6 -6.48 -6.82 -10.93
CA PRO A 6 -6.86 -7.17 -12.30
C PRO A 6 -5.61 -7.20 -13.18
N SER A 7 -5.47 -8.23 -14.01
CA SER A 7 -4.34 -8.35 -14.94
C SER A 7 -4.46 -7.33 -16.07
N SER A 8 -3.32 -6.90 -16.64
CA SER A 8 -3.32 -6.17 -17.90
C SER A 8 -3.84 -7.04 -19.06
N ASP A 9 -4.55 -6.44 -20.01
CA ASP A 9 -5.12 -7.10 -21.21
C ASP A 9 -4.06 -7.43 -22.29
N GLU A 10 -2.79 -7.49 -21.93
CA GLU A 10 -1.71 -7.85 -22.85
C GLU A 10 -1.58 -9.37 -22.97
N VAL A 11 -1.49 -9.87 -24.22
CA VAL A 11 -1.36 -11.30 -24.51
C VAL A 11 0.11 -11.70 -24.40
N TYR A 12 0.50 -12.20 -23.23
CA TYR A 12 1.82 -12.78 -22.99
C TYR A 12 1.84 -14.28 -23.33
N ALA A 13 3.00 -14.79 -23.78
CA ALA A 13 3.18 -16.23 -24.04
C ALA A 13 3.08 -17.10 -22.77
N LEU A 14 3.27 -16.50 -21.57
CA LEU A 14 3.17 -17.17 -20.27
C LEU A 14 2.53 -16.29 -19.22
N THR A 15 1.70 -16.89 -18.38
CA THR A 15 1.28 -16.33 -17.09
C THR A 15 2.38 -16.54 -16.03
N LYS A 16 2.35 -15.73 -14.95
CA LYS A 16 3.23 -15.95 -13.78
C LYS A 16 3.12 -17.36 -13.18
N ALA A 17 1.95 -17.99 -13.28
CA ALA A 17 1.74 -19.35 -12.78
C ALA A 17 2.46 -20.39 -13.64
N GLU A 18 2.39 -20.26 -14.96
CA GLU A 18 3.10 -21.12 -15.89
C GLU A 18 4.61 -20.88 -15.83
N ALA A 19 5.06 -19.64 -15.66
CA ALA A 19 6.47 -19.31 -15.44
C ALA A 19 7.03 -20.04 -14.20
N ARG A 20 6.30 -20.03 -13.07
CA ARG A 20 6.66 -20.83 -11.88
C ARG A 20 6.73 -22.31 -12.18
N ALA A 21 5.71 -22.86 -12.83
CA ALA A 21 5.64 -24.29 -13.15
C ALA A 21 6.82 -24.73 -14.04
N ARG A 22 7.17 -23.93 -15.06
CA ARG A 22 8.34 -24.15 -15.91
C ARG A 22 9.64 -24.14 -15.11
N ALA A 23 9.84 -23.13 -14.25
CA ALA A 23 11.01 -23.06 -13.38
C ALA A 23 11.14 -24.27 -12.44
N TYR A 24 10.03 -24.71 -11.83
CA TYR A 24 10.02 -25.91 -10.99
C TYR A 24 10.35 -27.18 -11.78
N ALA A 25 9.79 -27.35 -12.99
CA ALA A 25 10.09 -28.48 -13.85
C ALA A 25 11.56 -28.48 -14.30
N ALA A 26 12.10 -27.32 -14.70
CA ALA A 26 13.49 -27.17 -15.13
C ALA A 26 14.48 -27.43 -13.98
N LEU A 27 14.19 -26.97 -12.77
CA LEU A 27 14.99 -27.28 -11.57
C LEU A 27 15.04 -28.79 -11.27
N ARG A 28 13.94 -29.51 -11.50
CA ARG A 28 13.91 -30.98 -11.36
C ARG A 28 14.71 -31.67 -12.45
N ALA A 29 14.52 -31.26 -13.71
CA ALA A 29 15.24 -31.81 -14.84
C ALA A 29 16.76 -31.65 -14.67
N ALA A 30 17.20 -30.49 -14.17
CA ALA A 30 18.59 -30.19 -13.84
C ALA A 30 19.11 -30.87 -12.56
N LYS A 31 18.26 -31.59 -11.79
CA LYS A 31 18.57 -32.14 -10.46
C LYS A 31 19.12 -31.09 -9.49
N ALA A 32 18.73 -29.83 -9.69
CA ALA A 32 19.23 -28.68 -8.96
C ALA A 32 18.39 -28.37 -7.72
N ALA A 33 17.13 -28.82 -7.63
CA ALA A 33 16.28 -28.56 -6.47
C ALA A 33 16.89 -29.09 -5.15
N ARG A 34 16.71 -28.33 -4.06
CA ARG A 34 17.16 -28.68 -2.71
C ARG A 34 16.03 -28.52 -1.70
N PHE A 35 16.18 -29.15 -0.53
CA PHE A 35 15.25 -29.00 0.58
C PHE A 35 15.06 -27.51 0.93
N PRO A 36 13.83 -27.05 1.23
CA PRO A 36 12.61 -27.84 1.52
C PRO A 36 11.82 -28.31 0.30
N PHE A 37 11.35 -29.56 0.36
CA PHE A 37 10.39 -30.14 -0.60
C PHE A 37 8.96 -30.17 -0.03
N PRO A 38 7.91 -30.18 -0.87
CA PRO A 38 7.93 -29.92 -2.31
C PRO A 38 8.34 -28.46 -2.61
N ILE A 39 8.86 -28.22 -3.82
CA ILE A 39 9.32 -26.88 -4.24
C ILE A 39 8.18 -25.98 -4.73
N GLU A 40 7.05 -26.56 -5.12
CA GLU A 40 5.83 -25.85 -5.49
C GLU A 40 5.30 -24.98 -4.36
N GLY A 41 4.84 -23.77 -4.70
CA GLY A 41 4.34 -22.81 -3.72
C GLY A 41 5.43 -22.20 -2.83
N ARG A 42 6.70 -22.46 -3.14
CA ARG A 42 7.86 -21.90 -2.45
C ARG A 42 8.74 -21.11 -3.40
N ILE A 43 9.61 -20.29 -2.80
CA ILE A 43 10.85 -19.88 -3.45
C ILE A 43 11.79 -21.10 -3.38
N PRO A 44 12.12 -21.74 -4.51
CA PRO A 44 12.74 -23.06 -4.51
C PRO A 44 14.21 -22.94 -4.13
N ASN A 45 14.65 -23.73 -3.14
CA ASN A 45 16.07 -23.84 -2.84
C ASN A 45 16.79 -24.64 -3.94
N PHE A 46 18.06 -24.32 -4.18
CA PHE A 46 18.79 -24.87 -5.32
C PHE A 46 20.27 -25.14 -5.03
N ALA A 47 20.85 -26.05 -5.82
CA ALA A 47 22.27 -26.35 -5.84
C ALA A 47 23.06 -25.14 -6.33
N GLY A 48 24.00 -24.64 -5.53
CA GLY A 48 24.80 -23.46 -5.88
C GLY A 48 24.29 -22.15 -5.27
N ALA A 49 23.30 -22.18 -4.37
CA ALA A 49 22.84 -20.97 -3.67
C ALA A 49 23.99 -20.23 -2.95
N GLU A 50 24.94 -20.94 -2.34
CA GLU A 50 26.15 -20.35 -1.75
C GLU A 50 27.06 -19.68 -2.79
N ALA A 51 27.18 -20.25 -3.99
CA ALA A 51 27.97 -19.67 -5.06
C ALA A 51 27.30 -18.41 -5.63
N ALA A 52 25.98 -18.42 -5.81
CA ALA A 52 25.22 -17.23 -6.19
C ALA A 52 25.34 -16.12 -5.13
N ALA A 53 25.31 -16.46 -3.83
CA ALA A 53 25.53 -15.49 -2.77
C ALA A 53 26.95 -14.88 -2.83
N ARG A 54 27.99 -15.69 -3.00
CA ARG A 54 29.36 -15.18 -3.17
C ARG A 54 29.48 -14.23 -4.36
N ARG A 55 28.83 -14.52 -5.47
CA ARG A 55 28.84 -13.64 -6.65
C ARG A 55 28.04 -12.36 -6.44
N LEU A 56 26.96 -12.40 -5.67
CA LEU A 56 26.23 -11.19 -5.28
C LEU A 56 27.15 -10.18 -4.57
N ARG A 57 28.17 -10.67 -3.84
CA ARG A 57 29.20 -9.85 -3.17
C ARG A 57 30.01 -8.97 -4.13
N GLU A 58 30.07 -9.32 -5.41
CA GLU A 58 30.79 -8.59 -6.46
C GLU A 58 30.03 -7.33 -6.92
N LEU A 59 28.73 -7.21 -6.61
CA LEU A 59 27.93 -6.05 -7.01
C LEU A 59 28.39 -4.77 -6.29
N PRO A 60 28.63 -3.67 -7.02
CA PRO A 60 28.93 -2.37 -6.40
C PRO A 60 27.85 -1.92 -5.41
N ALA A 61 26.59 -2.19 -5.73
CA ALA A 61 25.45 -1.91 -4.85
C ALA A 61 25.53 -2.66 -3.51
N TYR A 62 26.00 -3.91 -3.51
CA TYR A 62 26.20 -4.68 -2.27
C TYR A 62 27.39 -4.15 -1.47
N GLN A 63 28.50 -3.86 -2.15
CA GLN A 63 29.71 -3.35 -1.50
C GLN A 63 29.44 -2.02 -0.78
N ALA A 64 28.72 -1.11 -1.43
CA ALA A 64 28.33 0.18 -0.87
C ALA A 64 27.30 0.10 0.27
N ALA A 65 26.40 -0.90 0.25
CA ALA A 65 25.33 -1.01 1.23
C ALA A 65 25.86 -1.33 2.64
N ARG A 66 25.46 -0.55 3.66
CA ARG A 66 25.75 -0.85 5.08
C ARG A 66 24.65 -1.67 5.76
N ALA A 67 23.43 -1.60 5.23
CA ALA A 67 22.32 -2.48 5.58
C ALA A 67 21.71 -3.12 4.34
N VAL A 68 21.34 -4.39 4.45
CA VAL A 68 20.72 -5.16 3.37
C VAL A 68 19.44 -5.81 3.89
N LYS A 69 18.35 -5.65 3.14
CA LYS A 69 17.13 -6.39 3.39
C LYS A 69 17.16 -7.69 2.61
N VAL A 70 16.90 -8.82 3.26
CA VAL A 70 16.90 -10.15 2.61
C VAL A 70 15.66 -10.94 3.02
N ASN A 71 14.97 -11.55 2.06
CA ASN A 71 13.82 -12.41 2.34
C ASN A 71 14.18 -13.65 3.17
N PRO A 72 13.22 -14.17 3.97
CA PRO A 72 13.44 -15.29 4.90
C PRO A 72 13.55 -16.66 4.22
N ASP A 73 13.32 -16.73 2.91
CA ASP A 73 13.26 -17.96 2.14
C ASP A 73 14.60 -18.75 2.18
N ALA A 74 14.50 -20.07 2.01
CA ALA A 74 15.63 -20.99 2.13
C ALA A 74 16.82 -20.69 1.20
N PRO A 75 16.64 -20.42 -0.13
CA PRO A 75 17.78 -20.11 -1.01
C PRO A 75 18.52 -18.81 -0.65
N GLN A 76 17.93 -17.95 0.17
CA GLN A 76 18.53 -16.69 0.61
C GLN A 76 19.25 -16.82 1.95
N LEU A 77 19.24 -17.98 2.62
CA LEU A 77 20.03 -18.21 3.83
C LEU A 77 21.52 -17.91 3.64
N PRO A 78 22.19 -18.35 2.53
CA PRO A 78 23.58 -17.99 2.30
C PRO A 78 23.82 -16.49 2.18
N VAL A 79 22.89 -15.75 1.55
CA VAL A 79 22.98 -14.28 1.42
C VAL A 79 22.83 -13.62 2.79
N ARG A 80 21.87 -14.05 3.61
CA ARG A 80 21.68 -13.52 4.98
C ARG A 80 22.90 -13.73 5.86
N ALA A 81 23.50 -14.93 5.82
CA ALA A 81 24.71 -15.24 6.58
C ALA A 81 25.87 -14.37 6.11
N MET A 82 26.07 -14.27 4.79
CA MET A 82 27.09 -13.43 4.17
C MET A 82 26.98 -11.95 4.57
N VAL A 83 25.77 -11.38 4.61
CA VAL A 83 25.55 -9.99 5.03
C VAL A 83 26.14 -9.74 6.42
N LEU A 84 25.91 -10.66 7.36
CA LEU A 84 26.42 -10.56 8.72
C LEU A 84 27.94 -10.80 8.79
N GLU A 85 28.46 -11.77 8.03
CA GLU A 85 29.91 -12.04 7.90
C GLU A 85 30.68 -10.84 7.36
N ASP A 86 30.08 -10.10 6.43
CA ASP A 86 30.66 -8.89 5.82
C ASP A 86 30.45 -7.63 6.68
N GLY A 87 29.99 -7.77 7.93
CA GLY A 87 29.84 -6.66 8.87
C GLY A 87 28.71 -5.69 8.51
N LYS A 88 27.67 -6.15 7.82
CA LYS A 88 26.51 -5.33 7.41
C LYS A 88 25.28 -5.68 8.26
N THR A 89 24.40 -4.71 8.48
CA THR A 89 23.14 -4.94 9.19
C THR A 89 22.16 -5.69 8.31
N LEU A 90 21.59 -6.78 8.83
CA LEU A 90 20.57 -7.56 8.15
C LEU A 90 19.16 -7.14 8.59
N TYR A 91 18.32 -6.80 7.62
CA TYR A 91 16.88 -6.66 7.81
C TYR A 91 16.15 -7.84 7.18
N MET A 92 15.28 -8.50 7.94
CA MET A 92 14.46 -9.59 7.44
C MET A 92 12.99 -9.31 7.77
N PRO A 93 12.07 -9.43 6.80
CA PRO A 93 10.65 -9.18 7.08
C PRO A 93 10.12 -10.21 8.07
N SER A 94 9.24 -9.78 8.96
CA SER A 94 8.61 -10.72 9.89
C SER A 94 7.65 -11.66 9.14
N PRO A 95 7.44 -12.90 9.60
CA PRO A 95 6.50 -13.82 8.97
C PRO A 95 5.11 -13.21 8.82
N ARG A 96 4.59 -13.16 7.58
CA ARG A 96 3.30 -12.57 7.21
C ARG A 96 3.14 -11.10 7.62
N LEU A 97 4.25 -10.37 7.83
CA LEU A 97 4.23 -8.95 8.21
C LEU A 97 3.41 -8.67 9.48
N ARG A 98 3.47 -9.59 10.46
CA ARG A 98 2.84 -9.41 11.78
C ARG A 98 3.55 -8.35 12.64
N GLY A 99 4.84 -8.16 12.42
CA GLY A 99 5.62 -6.96 12.76
C GLY A 99 6.27 -6.38 11.48
N ALA A 100 7.03 -5.28 11.58
CA ALA A 100 7.67 -4.73 10.38
C ALA A 100 8.85 -5.61 9.95
N PHE A 101 9.99 -5.54 10.66
CA PHE A 101 11.21 -6.26 10.29
C PHE A 101 11.96 -6.74 11.53
N LEU A 102 12.61 -7.90 11.44
CA LEU A 102 13.67 -8.30 12.35
C LEU A 102 14.97 -7.63 11.90
N ARG A 103 15.63 -6.90 12.80
CA ARG A 103 16.97 -6.34 12.59
C ARG A 103 17.99 -7.19 13.32
N ILE A 104 19.05 -7.60 12.62
CA ILE A 104 20.22 -8.25 13.21
C ILE A 104 21.43 -7.39 12.88
N ARG A 105 22.08 -6.85 13.90
CA ARG A 105 23.29 -6.04 13.72
C ARG A 105 24.51 -6.96 13.78
N PRO A 106 25.55 -6.73 12.97
CA PRO A 106 26.72 -7.61 12.93
C PRO A 106 27.44 -7.70 14.28
N GLN A 107 27.46 -6.62 15.07
CA GLN A 107 28.05 -6.60 16.41
C GLN A 107 27.33 -7.48 17.44
N ASP A 108 26.06 -7.82 17.20
CA ASP A 108 25.28 -8.70 18.08
C ASP A 108 25.49 -10.18 17.74
N VAL A 109 26.28 -10.49 16.69
CA VAL A 109 26.50 -11.85 16.21
C VAL A 109 27.92 -12.29 16.57
N PRO A 110 28.08 -13.29 17.45
CA PRO A 110 29.40 -13.82 17.78
C PRO A 110 30.12 -14.40 16.55
N PRO A 111 31.47 -14.34 16.52
CA PRO A 111 32.25 -14.93 15.43
C PRO A 111 31.86 -16.39 15.15
N GLY A 112 31.68 -16.73 13.87
CA GLY A 112 31.28 -18.06 13.43
C GLY A 112 29.78 -18.38 13.57
N GLN A 113 28.96 -17.49 14.14
CA GLN A 113 27.52 -17.73 14.34
C GLN A 113 26.62 -17.10 13.28
N ALA A 114 27.16 -16.44 12.25
CA ALA A 114 26.39 -15.74 11.22
C ALA A 114 25.30 -16.60 10.55
N ARG A 115 25.62 -17.85 10.19
CA ARG A 115 24.62 -18.78 9.61
C ARG A 115 23.50 -19.13 10.60
N ARG A 116 23.80 -19.25 11.90
CA ARG A 116 22.80 -19.49 12.95
C ARG A 116 21.92 -18.26 13.14
N ALA A 117 22.52 -17.08 13.26
CA ALA A 117 21.81 -15.81 13.37
C ALA A 117 20.90 -15.53 12.15
N ALA A 118 21.34 -15.90 10.95
CA ALA A 118 20.55 -15.78 9.73
C ALA A 118 19.42 -16.82 9.60
N SER A 119 19.41 -17.88 10.42
CA SER A 119 18.45 -18.99 10.30
C SER A 119 17.11 -18.63 10.94
N LEU A 120 16.00 -19.07 10.33
CA LEU A 120 14.66 -18.79 10.88
C LEU A 120 14.43 -19.40 12.26
N SER A 121 15.12 -20.49 12.59
CA SER A 121 15.00 -21.16 13.89
C SER A 121 15.65 -20.39 15.03
N HIS A 122 16.69 -19.59 14.77
CA HIS A 122 17.48 -18.95 15.83
C HIS A 122 17.62 -17.43 15.66
N CYS A 123 17.15 -16.85 14.56
CA CYS A 123 17.33 -15.42 14.28
C CYS A 123 16.84 -14.48 15.38
N ARG A 124 15.82 -14.89 16.14
CA ARG A 124 15.27 -14.14 17.29
C ARG A 124 16.18 -14.13 18.52
N GLU A 125 17.17 -15.01 18.61
CA GLU A 125 18.18 -14.99 19.67
C GLU A 125 19.20 -13.86 19.47
N TYR A 126 19.33 -13.36 18.23
CA TYR A 126 20.33 -12.35 17.84
C TYR A 126 19.71 -11.05 17.35
N GLY A 127 18.44 -11.10 16.95
CA GLY A 127 17.74 -9.99 16.32
C GLY A 127 16.65 -9.40 17.20
N GLU A 128 16.36 -8.14 16.96
CA GLU A 128 15.26 -7.41 17.58
C GLU A 128 14.15 -7.17 16.55
N GLU A 129 12.90 -7.29 16.99
CA GLU A 129 11.76 -6.90 16.15
C GLU A 129 11.63 -5.36 16.19
N ILE A 130 11.69 -4.75 15.01
CA ILE A 130 11.56 -3.32 14.80
C ILE A 130 10.12 -3.03 14.37
N SER A 131 9.47 -2.09 15.07
CA SER A 131 8.15 -1.57 14.72
C SER A 131 8.19 -0.69 13.46
N VAL A 132 7.03 -0.41 12.88
CA VAL A 132 6.92 0.52 11.74
C VAL A 132 7.46 1.90 12.09
N ALA A 133 7.09 2.42 13.27
CA ALA A 133 7.54 3.73 13.72
C ALA A 133 9.07 3.79 13.85
N GLN A 134 9.69 2.78 14.48
CA GLN A 134 11.15 2.71 14.58
C GLN A 134 11.79 2.60 13.19
N LEU A 135 11.22 1.81 12.27
CA LEU A 135 11.74 1.71 10.91
C LEU A 135 11.65 3.03 10.15
N ALA A 136 10.58 3.81 10.35
CA ALA A 136 10.43 5.14 9.78
C ALA A 136 11.55 6.09 10.25
N GLU A 137 11.84 6.09 11.56
CA GLU A 137 12.93 6.91 12.10
C GLU A 137 14.29 6.46 11.56
N ILE A 138 14.56 5.14 11.50
CA ILE A 138 15.80 4.59 10.91
C ILE A 138 15.98 5.09 9.46
N ILE A 139 14.92 5.02 8.66
CA ILE A 139 14.97 5.43 7.26
C ILE A 139 15.21 6.93 7.15
N LYS A 140 14.55 7.73 8.00
CA LYS A 140 14.70 9.19 8.03
C LYS A 140 16.12 9.61 8.44
N GLU A 141 16.63 9.07 9.55
CA GLU A 141 17.99 9.34 10.03
C GLU A 141 19.05 8.90 9.02
N GLY A 142 18.86 7.73 8.39
CA GLY A 142 19.76 7.24 7.37
C GLY A 142 19.73 8.04 6.06
N ALA A 143 18.61 8.69 5.72
CA ALA A 143 18.52 9.61 4.59
C ALA A 143 19.20 10.95 4.88
N GLU A 144 19.12 11.45 6.11
CA GLU A 144 19.77 12.69 6.54
C GLU A 144 21.31 12.52 6.67
N GLY A 145 21.78 11.33 7.03
CA GLY A 145 23.20 10.98 7.11
C GLY A 145 23.88 10.59 5.78
N ALA A 146 23.18 10.67 4.65
CA ALA A 146 23.68 10.29 3.32
C ALA A 146 24.20 11.48 2.46
N GLY A 147 24.19 12.71 2.99
CA GLY A 147 24.88 13.84 2.37
C GLY A 147 26.41 13.81 2.60
N ASP A 148 27.16 14.70 1.93
CA ASP A 148 28.63 14.87 2.05
C ASP A 148 29.12 15.31 3.46
N GLY A 149 28.25 15.22 4.48
CA GLY A 149 28.55 15.50 5.88
C GLY A 149 29.31 14.35 6.56
N PRO A 150 29.83 14.59 7.78
CA PRO A 150 30.53 13.56 8.53
C PRO A 150 29.63 12.33 8.74
N ALA A 151 30.25 11.14 8.75
CA ALA A 151 29.57 9.88 8.97
C ALA A 151 28.55 9.98 10.11
N ALA A 152 27.36 9.39 9.92
CA ALA A 152 26.31 9.33 10.93
C ALA A 152 26.92 8.97 12.30
N PRO A 153 26.47 9.62 13.40
CA PRO A 153 27.05 9.44 14.72
C PRO A 153 27.13 7.95 15.08
N ASP A 154 28.21 7.57 15.77
CA ASP A 154 28.44 6.18 16.20
C ASP A 154 27.17 5.61 16.86
N GLY A 155 26.55 4.62 16.22
CA GLY A 155 25.34 3.95 16.70
C GLY A 155 24.06 4.24 15.91
N ALA A 156 24.05 5.21 14.97
CA ALA A 156 22.89 5.44 14.10
C ALA A 156 22.68 4.25 13.13
N PRO A 157 21.46 3.72 13.00
CA PRO A 157 21.18 2.56 12.17
C PRO A 157 21.27 2.90 10.67
N PRO A 158 22.06 2.16 9.87
CA PRO A 158 22.19 2.46 8.45
C PRO A 158 20.88 2.18 7.69
N ALA A 159 20.48 3.10 6.81
CA ALA A 159 19.39 2.87 5.88
C ALA A 159 19.70 1.66 4.97
N ILE A 160 18.65 0.91 4.62
CA ILE A 160 18.73 -0.24 3.73
C ILE A 160 19.23 0.25 2.36
N GLY A 161 20.40 -0.22 1.91
CA GLY A 161 21.00 0.18 0.63
C GLY A 161 20.79 -0.84 -0.50
N LEU A 162 20.30 -2.04 -0.17
CA LEU A 162 20.07 -3.13 -1.11
C LEU A 162 18.91 -4.01 -0.63
N VAL A 163 18.06 -4.44 -1.56
CA VAL A 163 16.98 -5.39 -1.31
C VAL A 163 17.24 -6.69 -2.07
N VAL A 164 17.22 -7.82 -1.37
CA VAL A 164 17.32 -9.16 -1.95
C VAL A 164 15.96 -9.85 -1.87
N ALA A 165 15.31 -9.99 -3.03
CA ALA A 165 13.99 -10.58 -3.17
C ALA A 165 14.06 -12.07 -3.53
N GLY A 166 13.19 -12.87 -2.91
CA GLY A 166 13.00 -14.28 -3.28
C GLY A 166 12.21 -14.43 -4.57
N SER A 167 12.68 -15.28 -5.49
CA SER A 167 12.06 -15.49 -6.80
C SER A 167 11.90 -16.98 -7.11
N ALA A 168 10.71 -17.36 -7.60
CA ALA A 168 10.45 -18.71 -8.11
C ALA A 168 10.82 -18.81 -9.60
N ALA A 169 10.49 -17.77 -10.38
CA ALA A 169 10.91 -17.61 -11.77
C ALA A 169 11.25 -16.14 -12.07
N VAL A 170 12.15 -15.91 -13.01
CA VAL A 170 12.56 -14.57 -13.46
C VAL A 170 12.79 -14.51 -14.96
N THR A 171 12.78 -13.33 -15.57
CA THR A 171 13.20 -13.11 -16.96
C THR A 171 14.51 -12.36 -16.99
N ARG A 172 15.28 -12.45 -18.09
CA ARG A 172 16.51 -11.64 -18.24
C ARG A 172 16.22 -10.13 -18.27
N SER A 173 15.00 -9.72 -18.63
CA SER A 173 14.52 -8.33 -18.58
C SER A 173 14.12 -7.84 -17.18
N GLY A 174 14.21 -8.68 -16.14
CA GLY A 174 13.96 -8.28 -14.77
C GLY A 174 12.54 -8.49 -14.26
N ALA A 175 11.68 -9.17 -15.02
CA ALA A 175 10.40 -9.64 -14.51
C ALA A 175 10.60 -10.74 -13.48
N ARG A 176 9.76 -10.74 -12.44
CA ARG A 176 9.92 -11.57 -11.25
C ARG A 176 8.58 -12.17 -10.83
N ALA A 177 8.56 -13.49 -10.68
CA ALA A 177 7.45 -14.21 -10.08
C ALA A 177 7.89 -14.79 -8.72
N GLY A 178 7.36 -14.24 -7.63
CA GLY A 178 7.47 -14.84 -6.30
C GLY A 178 6.57 -16.07 -6.13
N LYS A 179 6.44 -16.58 -4.90
CA LYS A 179 5.59 -17.74 -4.56
C LYS A 179 4.07 -17.52 -4.70
N GLY A 180 3.62 -16.29 -4.99
CA GLY A 180 2.22 -15.96 -5.28
C GLY A 180 1.44 -15.32 -4.13
N GLU A 181 2.08 -15.03 -3.00
CA GLU A 181 1.47 -14.33 -1.85
C GLU A 181 1.71 -12.81 -1.87
N GLY A 182 2.55 -12.31 -2.78
CA GLY A 182 2.95 -10.90 -2.94
C GLY A 182 3.50 -10.19 -1.69
N TYR A 183 3.98 -10.94 -0.69
CA TYR A 183 4.64 -10.36 0.49
C TYR A 183 5.89 -9.57 0.12
N ALA A 184 6.71 -10.06 -0.81
CA ALA A 184 7.95 -9.37 -1.20
C ALA A 184 7.69 -8.01 -1.86
N ASP A 185 6.63 -7.92 -2.66
CA ASP A 185 6.16 -6.68 -3.29
C ASP A 185 5.68 -5.70 -2.20
N MET A 186 4.86 -6.19 -1.28
CA MET A 186 4.37 -5.40 -0.13
C MET A 186 5.49 -4.94 0.80
N GLU A 187 6.50 -5.78 1.06
CA GLU A 187 7.68 -5.43 1.87
C GLU A 187 8.43 -4.23 1.29
N TYR A 188 8.62 -4.20 -0.04
CA TYR A 188 9.26 -3.06 -0.70
C TYR A 188 8.37 -1.82 -0.70
N ALA A 189 7.07 -2.00 -0.98
CA ALA A 189 6.08 -0.93 -0.91
C ALA A 189 6.04 -0.26 0.48
N ILE A 190 6.10 -1.05 1.56
CA ILE A 190 6.20 -0.54 2.93
C ILE A 190 7.46 0.31 3.12
N LEU A 191 8.62 -0.16 2.66
CA LEU A 191 9.87 0.60 2.79
C LEU A 191 9.80 1.93 2.02
N ARG A 192 9.25 1.92 0.81
CA ARG A 192 9.03 3.13 0.00
C ARG A 192 8.05 4.08 0.66
N GLU A 193 6.95 3.56 1.19
CA GLU A 193 5.95 4.32 1.94
C GLU A 193 6.58 5.04 3.14
N LEU A 194 7.51 4.37 3.84
CA LEU A 194 8.27 4.92 4.96
C LEU A 194 9.36 5.93 4.54
N GLY A 195 9.54 6.18 3.24
CA GLY A 195 10.46 7.18 2.72
C GLY A 195 11.82 6.63 2.29
N LEU A 196 12.04 5.31 2.26
CA LEU A 196 13.29 4.74 1.75
C LEU A 196 13.40 5.08 0.26
N PRO A 197 14.47 5.73 -0.24
CA PRO A 197 14.62 6.02 -1.66
C PRO A 197 14.66 4.73 -2.49
N HIS A 198 14.60 4.86 -3.83
CA HIS A 198 14.80 3.69 -4.68
C HIS A 198 16.19 3.11 -4.47
N VAL A 199 16.21 1.86 -4.02
CA VAL A 199 17.42 1.06 -3.88
C VAL A 199 17.45 -0.07 -4.91
N PRO A 200 18.64 -0.58 -5.26
CA PRO A 200 18.76 -1.75 -6.11
C PRO A 200 18.08 -2.99 -5.50
N VAL A 201 17.40 -3.75 -6.36
CA VAL A 201 16.68 -4.98 -6.06
C VAL A 201 17.36 -6.12 -6.80
N VAL A 202 17.77 -7.12 -6.04
CA VAL A 202 18.55 -8.27 -6.52
C VAL A 202 17.83 -9.55 -6.19
N THR A 203 18.04 -10.59 -6.98
CA THR A 203 17.68 -11.96 -6.59
C THR A 203 18.84 -12.91 -6.81
N THR A 204 18.87 -14.00 -6.04
CA THR A 204 19.73 -15.15 -6.27
C THR A 204 18.87 -16.34 -6.73
N VAL A 205 19.19 -16.90 -7.89
CA VAL A 205 18.44 -18.00 -8.50
C VAL A 205 19.38 -19.00 -9.19
N HIS A 206 18.87 -20.19 -9.49
CA HIS A 206 19.52 -21.11 -10.43
C HIS A 206 19.21 -20.68 -11.88
N PRO A 207 20.09 -20.94 -12.88
CA PRO A 207 19.81 -20.63 -14.30
C PRO A 207 18.49 -21.22 -14.81
N ALA A 208 18.12 -22.42 -14.33
CA ALA A 208 16.85 -23.09 -14.66
C ALA A 208 15.59 -22.33 -14.21
N GLN A 209 15.71 -21.29 -13.38
CA GLN A 209 14.60 -20.44 -12.98
C GLN A 209 14.44 -19.20 -13.88
N ILE A 210 15.38 -19.00 -14.81
CA ILE A 210 15.29 -17.96 -15.83
C ILE A 210 14.42 -18.49 -16.96
N VAL A 211 13.31 -17.82 -17.22
CA VAL A 211 12.35 -18.11 -18.29
C VAL A 211 12.30 -16.95 -19.28
N ASP A 212 11.66 -17.15 -20.43
CA ASP A 212 11.69 -16.19 -21.54
C ASP A 212 10.99 -14.87 -21.19
N GLU A 213 9.68 -14.91 -20.92
CA GLU A 213 8.85 -13.74 -20.64
C GLU A 213 7.58 -14.10 -19.85
N PHE A 214 7.02 -13.15 -19.11
CA PHE A 214 5.69 -13.23 -18.45
C PHE A 214 5.26 -11.83 -17.97
N PRO A 215 3.95 -11.56 -17.74
CA PRO A 215 3.48 -10.24 -17.35
C PRO A 215 3.96 -9.83 -15.96
N LEU A 216 4.18 -8.53 -15.81
CA LEU A 216 4.22 -7.83 -14.53
C LEU A 216 2.97 -6.96 -14.40
N ASP A 217 2.40 -6.98 -13.21
CA ASP A 217 1.37 -6.05 -12.78
C ASP A 217 2.03 -4.80 -12.19
N ALA A 218 1.34 -3.66 -12.17
CA ALA A 218 1.90 -2.36 -11.76
C ALA A 218 2.48 -2.30 -10.33
N HIS A 219 2.09 -3.25 -9.47
CA HIS A 219 2.51 -3.33 -8.08
C HIS A 219 3.62 -4.39 -7.86
N ASP A 220 4.01 -5.14 -8.89
CA ASP A 220 5.10 -6.10 -8.75
C ASP A 220 6.44 -5.37 -8.64
N LEU A 221 7.35 -5.97 -7.87
CA LEU A 221 8.72 -5.51 -7.72
C LEU A 221 9.65 -6.06 -8.82
N PRO A 222 10.06 -5.25 -9.81
CA PRO A 222 11.04 -5.70 -10.80
C PRO A 222 12.44 -5.83 -10.18
N LEU A 223 13.32 -6.54 -10.88
CA LEU A 223 14.70 -6.78 -10.49
C LEU A 223 15.64 -5.90 -11.29
N ASP A 224 16.63 -5.27 -10.64
CA ASP A 224 17.75 -4.61 -11.34
C ASP A 224 18.87 -5.62 -11.67
N TYR A 225 19.04 -6.63 -10.81
CA TYR A 225 20.05 -7.66 -10.98
C TYR A 225 19.50 -9.07 -10.72
N ILE A 226 19.95 -10.02 -11.53
CA ILE A 226 19.75 -11.46 -11.31
C ILE A 226 21.12 -12.10 -11.17
N VAL A 227 21.34 -12.78 -10.05
CA VAL A 227 22.61 -13.43 -9.75
C VAL A 227 22.42 -14.95 -9.74
N THR A 228 23.26 -15.63 -10.52
CA THR A 228 23.32 -17.09 -10.58
C THR A 228 24.69 -17.60 -10.09
N PRO A 229 24.87 -18.93 -9.93
CA PRO A 229 26.18 -19.52 -9.70
C PRO A 229 27.20 -19.31 -10.84
N GLU A 230 26.77 -18.85 -12.01
CA GLU A 230 27.62 -18.67 -13.20
C GLU A 230 27.79 -17.20 -13.62
N GLU A 231 26.75 -16.38 -13.50
CA GLU A 231 26.73 -15.01 -14.05
C GLU A 231 25.95 -14.00 -13.19
N ILE A 232 26.24 -12.71 -13.42
CA ILE A 232 25.43 -11.57 -12.98
C ILE A 232 24.76 -10.97 -14.22
N ILE A 233 23.44 -10.85 -14.18
CA ILE A 233 22.66 -10.23 -15.25
C ILE A 233 22.18 -8.87 -14.75
N VAL A 234 22.56 -7.80 -15.44
CA VAL A 234 21.97 -6.47 -15.30
C VAL A 234 20.73 -6.43 -16.19
N THR A 235 19.56 -6.23 -15.61
CA THR A 235 18.29 -6.48 -16.31
C THR A 235 17.89 -5.35 -17.26
N GLY A 236 18.29 -4.11 -16.93
CA GLY A 236 17.81 -2.92 -17.63
C GLY A 236 16.28 -2.80 -17.62
N THR A 237 15.62 -3.31 -16.56
CA THR A 237 14.16 -3.42 -16.50
C THR A 237 13.45 -2.11 -16.89
N PRO A 238 12.52 -2.14 -17.87
CA PRO A 238 11.72 -0.96 -18.22
C PRO A 238 10.56 -0.74 -17.24
N HIS A 239 10.28 -1.72 -16.37
CA HIS A 239 9.16 -1.67 -15.45
C HIS A 239 9.49 -0.78 -14.24
N PRO A 240 8.59 0.15 -13.86
CA PRO A 240 8.79 0.98 -12.68
C PRO A 240 8.73 0.11 -11.41
N LYS A 241 9.51 0.50 -10.40
CA LYS A 241 9.38 -0.08 -9.06
C LYS A 241 8.17 0.52 -8.35
N PRO A 242 7.55 -0.19 -7.40
CA PRO A 242 6.50 0.38 -6.56
C PRO A 242 6.98 1.66 -5.87
N GLU A 243 6.16 2.71 -5.87
CA GLU A 243 6.44 4.00 -5.22
C GLU A 243 6.02 4.03 -3.74
N GLY A 244 5.22 3.04 -3.31
CA GLY A 244 4.59 2.98 -2.01
C GLY A 244 3.48 1.93 -2.00
N ILE A 245 2.65 1.96 -0.97
CA ILE A 245 1.52 1.04 -0.84
C ILE A 245 0.38 1.55 -1.73
N ALA A 246 -0.15 0.68 -2.59
CA ALA A 246 -1.39 0.95 -3.31
C ALA A 246 -2.59 0.81 -2.36
N TRP A 247 -2.82 1.82 -1.51
CA TRP A 247 -3.88 1.82 -0.49
C TRP A 247 -5.29 1.61 -1.08
N ASP A 248 -5.50 2.02 -2.33
CA ASP A 248 -6.72 1.79 -3.11
C ASP A 248 -6.88 0.32 -3.54
N LEU A 249 -6.00 -0.59 -3.14
CA LEU A 249 -6.08 -2.02 -3.43
C LEU A 249 -5.98 -2.88 -2.15
N VAL A 250 -5.62 -2.26 -1.01
CA VAL A 250 -5.63 -2.90 0.32
C VAL A 250 -7.06 -3.13 0.80
N THR A 251 -7.40 -4.37 1.16
CA THR A 251 -8.71 -4.76 1.69
C THR A 251 -8.72 -4.83 3.22
N ASP A 252 -9.90 -4.98 3.83
CA ASP A 252 -10.01 -5.20 5.28
C ASP A 252 -9.41 -6.53 5.73
N GLU A 253 -9.50 -7.57 4.87
CA GLU A 253 -8.83 -8.85 5.11
C GLU A 253 -7.31 -8.67 5.15
N ASP A 254 -6.74 -7.84 4.26
CA ASP A 254 -5.31 -7.52 4.28
C ASP A 254 -4.91 -6.78 5.56
N LEU A 255 -5.71 -5.81 6.01
CA LEU A 255 -5.46 -5.08 7.26
C LEU A 255 -5.50 -5.98 8.50
N GLN A 256 -6.40 -6.99 8.50
CA GLN A 256 -6.48 -7.99 9.55
C GLN A 256 -5.31 -8.98 9.49
N ALA A 257 -4.93 -9.41 8.28
CA ALA A 257 -3.85 -10.36 8.08
C ALA A 257 -2.46 -9.75 8.34
N MET A 258 -2.30 -8.45 8.06
CA MET A 258 -1.04 -7.70 8.13
C MET A 258 -1.20 -6.45 9.01
N PRO A 259 -1.07 -6.59 10.35
CA PRO A 259 -1.16 -5.46 11.30
C PRO A 259 -0.26 -4.26 10.96
N VAL A 260 0.87 -4.51 10.29
CA VAL A 260 1.78 -3.46 9.79
C VAL A 260 1.06 -2.43 8.91
N LEU A 261 0.10 -2.88 8.09
CA LEU A 261 -0.64 -2.00 7.18
C LEU A 261 -1.57 -1.10 7.97
N ALA A 262 -2.27 -1.62 8.98
CA ALA A 262 -3.13 -0.80 9.85
C ALA A 262 -2.30 0.23 10.64
N GLU A 263 -1.10 -0.14 11.09
CA GLU A 263 -0.19 0.79 11.77
C GLU A 263 0.30 1.91 10.85
N LEU A 264 0.79 1.57 9.65
CA LEU A 264 1.20 2.53 8.61
C LEU A 264 0.05 3.48 8.26
N ARG A 265 -1.14 2.92 8.05
CA ARG A 265 -2.35 3.66 7.73
C ARG A 265 -2.68 4.70 8.80
N ARG A 266 -2.45 4.37 10.06
CA ARG A 266 -2.63 5.28 11.21
C ARG A 266 -1.52 6.32 11.33
N LEU A 267 -0.27 5.98 10.98
CA LEU A 267 0.88 6.90 11.04
C LEU A 267 0.86 7.92 9.91
N GLN A 268 0.42 7.51 8.72
CA GLN A 268 0.50 8.32 7.49
C GLN A 268 -0.87 8.78 7.00
N TRP A 269 -1.85 8.78 7.90
CA TRP A 269 -3.25 9.05 7.58
C TRP A 269 -3.46 10.37 6.81
N GLU A 270 -2.62 11.38 7.02
CA GLU A 270 -2.66 12.69 6.33
C GLU A 270 -2.44 12.58 4.80
N ARG A 271 -1.81 11.49 4.33
CA ARG A 271 -1.58 11.22 2.90
C ARG A 271 -2.61 10.30 2.27
N LEU A 272 -3.50 9.72 3.07
CA LEU A 272 -4.44 8.71 2.58
C LEU A 272 -5.69 9.33 1.98
N THR A 273 -6.34 8.54 1.11
CA THR A 273 -7.67 8.82 0.58
C THR A 273 -8.65 7.71 0.98
N VAL A 274 -9.95 8.00 0.89
CA VAL A 274 -11.03 7.02 1.11
C VAL A 274 -11.69 6.78 -0.23
N ARG A 275 -11.90 5.51 -0.60
CA ARG A 275 -12.49 5.15 -1.90
C ARG A 275 -13.93 5.65 -1.98
N ASP A 276 -14.34 6.10 -3.16
CA ASP A 276 -15.72 6.51 -3.38
C ASP A 276 -16.66 5.29 -3.44
N VAL A 277 -17.88 5.44 -2.93
CA VAL A 277 -18.97 4.45 -3.03
C VAL A 277 -19.93 4.97 -4.09
N LEU A 278 -19.82 4.42 -5.31
CA LEU A 278 -20.52 4.93 -6.50
C LEU A 278 -21.12 3.80 -7.32
N ALA A 279 -22.33 4.04 -7.83
CA ALA A 279 -22.98 3.25 -8.88
C ALA A 279 -23.70 4.20 -9.85
N PRO A 280 -24.04 3.78 -11.07
CA PRO A 280 -24.93 4.55 -11.94
C PRO A 280 -26.36 4.64 -11.36
N GLY A 281 -27.04 5.78 -11.55
CA GLY A 281 -28.47 5.92 -11.25
C GLY A 281 -28.83 5.91 -9.76
N LEU A 282 -27.95 6.39 -8.89
CA LEU A 282 -28.22 6.52 -7.45
C LEU A 282 -29.40 7.46 -7.16
N ASP A 283 -30.19 7.16 -6.13
CA ASP A 283 -31.19 8.09 -5.60
C ASP A 283 -30.51 9.31 -4.96
N VAL A 284 -29.45 9.08 -4.17
CA VAL A 284 -28.71 10.16 -3.50
C VAL A 284 -27.20 9.89 -3.48
N LEU A 285 -26.40 10.88 -3.88
CA LEU A 285 -24.95 10.91 -3.66
C LEU A 285 -24.63 11.88 -2.52
N PHE A 286 -24.19 11.37 -1.38
CA PHE A 286 -23.69 12.20 -0.28
C PHE A 286 -22.24 12.65 -0.53
N VAL A 287 -21.97 13.93 -0.31
CA VAL A 287 -20.67 14.54 -0.56
C VAL A 287 -20.15 15.19 0.72
N GLY A 288 -19.16 14.56 1.35
CA GLY A 288 -18.41 15.13 2.46
C GLY A 288 -17.38 16.17 2.01
N ILE A 289 -16.71 16.79 2.98
CA ILE A 289 -15.61 17.73 2.73
C ILE A 289 -14.36 16.94 2.31
N ASN A 290 -13.81 16.18 3.25
CA ASN A 290 -12.64 15.35 3.08
C ASN A 290 -12.53 14.32 4.23
N PRO A 291 -11.71 13.27 4.10
CA PRO A 291 -11.49 12.32 5.18
C PRO A 291 -10.79 12.97 6.40
N GLY A 292 -11.37 12.83 7.59
CA GLY A 292 -10.64 13.08 8.83
C GLY A 292 -9.77 11.88 9.22
N ARG A 293 -8.91 12.03 10.25
CA ARG A 293 -8.00 10.97 10.73
C ARG A 293 -8.63 9.59 10.86
N ALA A 294 -9.78 9.49 11.53
CA ALA A 294 -10.46 8.21 11.74
C ALA A 294 -10.93 7.59 10.41
N SER A 295 -11.52 8.39 9.51
CA SER A 295 -11.95 7.93 8.18
C SER A 295 -10.77 7.49 7.32
N ALA A 296 -9.70 8.28 7.26
CA ALA A 296 -8.52 7.97 6.48
C ALA A 296 -7.80 6.70 7.00
N SER A 297 -7.69 6.58 8.33
CA SER A 297 -7.07 5.42 8.99
C SER A 297 -7.93 4.15 8.87
N ALA A 298 -9.26 4.26 8.93
CA ALA A 298 -10.15 3.12 8.78
C ALA A 298 -10.38 2.74 7.32
N GLY A 299 -10.31 3.72 6.41
CA GLY A 299 -10.65 3.53 5.00
C GLY A 299 -12.10 3.64 4.64
N HIS A 300 -12.91 4.18 5.55
CA HIS A 300 -14.36 4.27 5.38
C HIS A 300 -14.84 5.69 5.61
N HIS A 301 -15.90 6.06 4.89
CA HIS A 301 -16.50 7.38 5.04
C HIS A 301 -17.10 7.56 6.43
N PHE A 302 -16.87 8.75 7.00
CA PHE A 302 -17.43 9.16 8.30
C PHE A 302 -17.17 8.21 9.48
N ALA A 303 -16.05 7.47 9.49
CA ALA A 303 -15.70 6.48 10.51
C ALA A 303 -15.31 7.04 11.91
N GLY A 304 -15.38 8.35 12.12
CA GLY A 304 -15.10 8.93 13.44
C GLY A 304 -16.15 8.52 14.47
N PRO A 305 -15.77 8.13 15.71
CA PRO A 305 -16.73 7.63 16.71
C PRO A 305 -17.81 8.64 17.10
N GLY A 306 -17.50 9.95 17.03
CA GLY A 306 -18.45 11.04 17.27
C GLY A 306 -19.14 11.57 16.01
N ASN A 307 -18.90 10.98 14.83
CA ASN A 307 -19.55 11.44 13.60
C ASN A 307 -21.00 10.95 13.53
N HIS A 308 -21.92 11.85 13.21
CA HIS A 308 -23.35 11.55 13.20
C HIS A 308 -23.89 11.03 11.87
N PHE A 309 -23.09 10.91 10.81
CA PHE A 309 -23.56 10.59 9.45
C PHE A 309 -24.41 9.30 9.43
N TRP A 310 -23.83 8.19 9.90
CA TRP A 310 -24.48 6.89 9.93
C TRP A 310 -25.75 6.86 10.79
N ARG A 311 -25.78 7.68 11.85
CA ARG A 311 -26.95 7.83 12.72
C ARG A 311 -28.05 8.64 12.04
N LEU A 312 -27.70 9.79 11.45
CA LEU A 312 -28.61 10.65 10.69
C LEU A 312 -29.23 9.90 9.51
N LEU A 313 -28.43 9.10 8.80
CA LEU A 313 -28.88 8.30 7.66
C LEU A 313 -29.98 7.31 8.09
N HIS A 314 -29.76 6.59 9.18
CA HIS A 314 -30.74 5.65 9.72
C HIS A 314 -31.99 6.37 10.26
N GLU A 315 -31.83 7.36 11.14
CA GLU A 315 -32.97 8.04 11.79
C GLU A 315 -33.81 8.90 10.83
N ALA A 316 -33.25 9.27 9.68
CA ALA A 316 -33.98 9.91 8.59
C ALA A 316 -34.71 8.93 7.66
N GLY A 317 -34.51 7.61 7.82
CA GLY A 317 -35.20 6.58 7.06
C GLY A 317 -34.57 6.24 5.70
N PHE A 318 -33.28 6.53 5.51
CA PHE A 318 -32.54 6.03 4.34
C PHE A 318 -32.19 4.55 4.44
N THR A 319 -31.98 4.05 5.67
CA THR A 319 -31.58 2.67 5.93
C THR A 319 -32.41 2.06 7.07
N PRO A 320 -32.76 0.76 7.01
CA PRO A 320 -33.63 0.11 7.99
C PRO A 320 -32.98 -0.07 9.36
N ARG A 321 -31.64 -0.06 9.42
CA ARG A 321 -30.84 -0.10 10.64
C ARG A 321 -29.64 0.84 10.50
N ARG A 322 -29.00 1.17 11.62
CA ARG A 322 -27.71 1.87 11.59
C ARG A 322 -26.62 0.94 11.09
N LEU A 323 -26.07 1.26 9.91
CA LEU A 323 -24.88 0.62 9.34
C LEU A 323 -23.62 1.12 10.05
N ALA A 324 -22.62 0.25 10.17
CA ALA A 324 -21.25 0.63 10.53
C ALA A 324 -20.51 1.19 9.29
N PRO A 325 -19.46 2.01 9.48
CA PRO A 325 -18.67 2.55 8.37
C PRO A 325 -18.14 1.48 7.40
N ALA A 326 -17.70 0.33 7.91
CA ALA A 326 -17.21 -0.77 7.08
C ALA A 326 -18.30 -1.43 6.21
N GLU A 327 -19.58 -1.17 6.50
CA GLU A 327 -20.72 -1.66 5.73
C GLU A 327 -21.14 -0.69 4.60
N GLU A 328 -20.33 0.31 4.27
CA GLU A 328 -20.69 1.38 3.32
C GLU A 328 -21.07 0.88 1.93
N GLN A 329 -20.57 -0.28 1.48
CA GLN A 329 -20.94 -0.85 0.19
C GLN A 329 -22.42 -1.29 0.14
N VAL A 330 -23.02 -1.64 1.27
CA VAL A 330 -24.45 -1.99 1.37
C VAL A 330 -25.34 -0.80 1.01
N LEU A 331 -24.82 0.44 1.08
CA LEU A 331 -25.57 1.63 0.68
C LEU A 331 -26.01 1.61 -0.79
N LEU A 332 -25.24 0.94 -1.65
CA LEU A 332 -25.58 0.82 -3.06
C LEU A 332 -26.88 0.05 -3.27
N GLU A 333 -27.23 -0.90 -2.39
CA GLU A 333 -28.51 -1.63 -2.42
C GLU A 333 -29.71 -0.72 -2.14
N TYR A 334 -29.47 0.41 -1.46
CA TYR A 334 -30.47 1.42 -1.14
C TYR A 334 -30.42 2.63 -2.08
N GLY A 335 -29.66 2.55 -3.19
CA GLY A 335 -29.49 3.66 -4.14
C GLY A 335 -28.69 4.83 -3.57
N ILE A 336 -27.84 4.60 -2.56
CA ILE A 336 -27.08 5.65 -1.87
C ILE A 336 -25.59 5.52 -2.18
N GLY A 337 -24.97 6.62 -2.60
CA GLY A 337 -23.53 6.73 -2.78
C GLY A 337 -22.88 7.71 -1.79
N ILE A 338 -21.56 7.61 -1.64
CA ILE A 338 -20.76 8.51 -0.81
C ILE A 338 -19.45 8.87 -1.52
N THR A 339 -19.10 10.15 -1.51
CA THR A 339 -17.79 10.67 -1.92
C THR A 339 -17.38 11.86 -1.04
N ASN A 340 -16.19 12.40 -1.26
CA ASN A 340 -15.75 13.68 -0.70
C ASN A 340 -15.35 14.64 -1.82
N ILE A 341 -15.55 15.95 -1.61
CA ILE A 341 -15.09 16.95 -2.58
C ILE A 341 -13.55 16.98 -2.67
N VAL A 342 -12.84 16.89 -1.54
CA VAL A 342 -11.38 16.76 -1.48
C VAL A 342 -10.99 15.35 -1.04
N ARG A 343 -10.05 14.73 -1.76
CA ARG A 343 -9.63 13.34 -1.53
C ARG A 343 -8.63 13.18 -0.38
N ARG A 344 -7.71 14.14 -0.25
CA ARG A 344 -6.65 14.16 0.77
C ARG A 344 -7.25 14.28 2.17
N ALA A 345 -6.74 13.49 3.11
CA ALA A 345 -7.10 13.63 4.50
C ALA A 345 -6.48 14.87 5.17
N SER A 346 -7.15 15.43 6.17
CA SER A 346 -6.63 16.53 6.99
C SER A 346 -7.18 16.51 8.42
N ARG A 347 -6.61 17.32 9.33
CA ARG A 347 -7.04 17.36 10.75
C ARG A 347 -8.38 18.09 10.87
N GLY A 348 -8.60 19.08 10.01
CA GLY A 348 -9.88 19.74 9.88
C GLY A 348 -10.08 20.36 8.51
N GLU A 349 -11.30 20.86 8.30
CA GLU A 349 -11.65 21.62 7.10
C GLU A 349 -10.81 22.89 6.95
N ASP A 350 -10.28 23.43 8.06
CA ASP A 350 -9.42 24.63 8.08
C ASP A 350 -8.05 24.39 7.41
N ASP A 351 -7.61 23.14 7.28
CA ASP A 351 -6.37 22.76 6.60
C ASP A 351 -6.53 22.67 5.07
N LEU A 352 -7.72 22.96 4.54
CA LEU A 352 -8.03 22.90 3.12
C LEU A 352 -8.08 24.30 2.52
N SER A 353 -7.28 24.52 1.48
CA SER A 353 -7.36 25.76 0.71
C SER A 353 -8.66 25.84 -0.09
N TRP A 354 -9.08 27.07 -0.41
CA TRP A 354 -10.22 27.29 -1.28
C TRP A 354 -9.99 26.76 -2.71
N GLU A 355 -8.73 26.77 -3.16
CA GLU A 355 -8.31 26.21 -4.44
C GLU A 355 -8.50 24.69 -4.49
N GLU A 356 -8.07 23.97 -3.44
CA GLU A 356 -8.31 22.52 -3.33
C GLU A 356 -9.80 22.18 -3.39
N LEU A 357 -10.65 22.92 -2.67
CA LEU A 357 -12.10 22.74 -2.72
C LEU A 357 -12.65 22.98 -4.13
N THR A 358 -12.20 24.05 -4.80
CA THR A 358 -12.65 24.42 -6.15
C THR A 358 -12.27 23.37 -7.19
N ALA A 359 -11.03 22.86 -7.13
CA ALA A 359 -10.58 21.75 -7.96
C ALA A 359 -11.39 20.47 -7.68
N GLY A 360 -11.66 20.19 -6.41
CA GLY A 360 -12.56 19.11 -5.98
C GLY A 360 -13.97 19.25 -6.54
N GLY A 361 -14.51 20.47 -6.58
CA GLY A 361 -15.82 20.78 -7.17
C GLY A 361 -15.88 20.48 -8.67
N ALA A 362 -14.81 20.78 -9.42
CA ALA A 362 -14.71 20.42 -10.82
C ALA A 362 -14.74 18.90 -11.05
N ARG A 363 -13.96 18.14 -10.26
CA ARG A 363 -13.98 16.68 -10.29
C ARG A 363 -15.37 16.12 -9.95
N LEU A 364 -15.99 16.66 -8.91
CA LEU A 364 -17.31 16.21 -8.45
C LEU A 364 -18.38 16.41 -9.54
N ARG A 365 -18.38 17.54 -10.25
CA ARG A 365 -19.29 17.75 -11.39
C ARG A 365 -19.13 16.66 -12.46
N GLU A 366 -17.91 16.20 -12.72
CA GLU A 366 -17.68 15.10 -13.66
C GLU A 366 -18.23 13.76 -13.15
N LEU A 367 -18.02 13.44 -11.87
CA LEU A 367 -18.62 12.25 -11.25
C LEU A 367 -20.16 12.29 -11.33
N VAL A 368 -20.76 13.45 -11.05
CA VAL A 368 -22.22 13.62 -11.12
C VAL A 368 -22.73 13.44 -12.55
N ARG A 369 -22.06 14.00 -13.57
CA ARG A 369 -22.44 13.79 -14.98
C ARG A 369 -22.34 12.33 -15.40
N ARG A 370 -21.30 11.61 -14.94
CA ARG A 370 -21.05 10.21 -15.27
C ARG A 370 -22.05 9.27 -14.61
N HIS A 371 -22.29 9.45 -13.32
CA HIS A 371 -23.11 8.54 -12.51
C HIS A 371 -24.59 8.92 -12.46
N ARG A 372 -24.94 10.16 -12.80
CA ARG A 372 -26.31 10.71 -12.85
C ARG A 372 -27.17 10.33 -11.63
N PRO A 373 -26.75 10.70 -10.40
CA PRO A 373 -27.62 10.55 -9.25
C PRO A 373 -28.86 11.46 -9.37
N ARG A 374 -30.00 11.08 -8.77
CA ARG A 374 -31.19 11.94 -8.71
C ARG A 374 -30.94 13.19 -7.86
N VAL A 375 -30.28 13.01 -6.71
CA VAL A 375 -29.93 14.11 -5.80
C VAL A 375 -28.44 14.05 -5.45
N VAL A 376 -27.78 15.21 -5.41
CA VAL A 376 -26.45 15.36 -4.81
C VAL A 376 -26.61 16.12 -3.50
N ALA A 377 -26.24 15.49 -2.40
CA ALA A 377 -26.36 16.02 -1.05
C ALA A 377 -24.99 16.52 -0.54
N LEU A 378 -24.78 17.83 -0.59
CA LEU A 378 -23.53 18.50 -0.25
C LEU A 378 -23.51 18.80 1.27
N LEU A 379 -22.64 18.10 2.00
CA LEU A 379 -22.55 18.17 3.46
C LEU A 379 -21.70 19.36 3.94
N GLY A 380 -22.16 20.56 3.62
CA GLY A 380 -21.59 21.83 4.06
C GLY A 380 -21.70 22.92 2.98
N LYS A 381 -21.92 24.17 3.41
CA LYS A 381 -22.08 25.29 2.45
C LYS A 381 -20.84 25.51 1.59
N ASN A 382 -19.63 25.36 2.13
CA ASN A 382 -18.39 25.52 1.35
C ASN A 382 -18.21 24.41 0.31
N VAL A 383 -18.68 23.19 0.59
CA VAL A 383 -18.71 22.09 -0.38
C VAL A 383 -19.60 22.49 -1.55
N TYR A 384 -20.81 22.95 -1.27
CA TYR A 384 -21.73 23.40 -2.32
C TYR A 384 -21.19 24.59 -3.11
N ARG A 385 -20.65 25.63 -2.43
CA ARG A 385 -20.06 26.79 -3.12
C ARG A 385 -18.97 26.37 -4.11
N ALA A 386 -18.07 25.48 -3.70
CA ALA A 386 -17.01 24.99 -4.57
C ALA A 386 -17.55 24.11 -5.73
N TYR A 387 -18.50 23.23 -5.42
CA TYR A 387 -19.19 22.42 -6.43
C TYR A 387 -19.96 23.27 -7.45
N ALA A 388 -20.59 24.36 -7.03
CA ALA A 388 -21.34 25.28 -7.89
C ALA A 388 -20.46 26.37 -8.55
N GLY A 389 -19.15 26.42 -8.25
CA GLY A 389 -18.26 27.46 -8.78
C GLY A 389 -18.54 28.87 -8.24
N LEU A 390 -19.17 28.96 -7.07
CA LEU A 390 -19.51 30.22 -6.41
C LEU A 390 -18.34 30.78 -5.60
N LYS A 391 -18.37 32.08 -5.30
CA LYS A 391 -17.42 32.71 -4.37
C LYS A 391 -17.60 32.14 -2.95
N LYS A 392 -16.51 32.05 -2.17
CA LYS A 392 -16.52 31.57 -0.78
C LYS A 392 -17.53 32.32 0.12
N THR A 393 -17.81 33.58 -0.19
CA THR A 393 -18.72 34.47 0.53
C THR A 393 -20.17 34.43 0.03
N ALA A 394 -20.48 33.70 -1.04
CA ALA A 394 -21.82 33.65 -1.60
C ALA A 394 -22.83 33.13 -0.57
N ASP A 395 -24.00 33.75 -0.49
CA ASP A 395 -25.04 33.24 0.39
C ASP A 395 -25.63 31.93 -0.16
N VAL A 396 -25.87 30.99 0.74
CA VAL A 396 -26.32 29.63 0.41
C VAL A 396 -27.29 29.20 1.50
N ALA A 397 -28.51 28.86 1.12
CA ALA A 397 -29.51 28.32 2.03
C ALA A 397 -29.26 26.83 2.30
N TRP A 398 -29.72 26.34 3.45
CA TRP A 398 -29.86 24.89 3.68
C TRP A 398 -31.08 24.35 2.91
N GLY A 399 -31.06 23.07 2.55
CA GLY A 399 -32.15 22.43 1.82
C GLY A 399 -31.93 22.35 0.31
N ARG A 400 -33.01 22.10 -0.43
CA ARG A 400 -33.01 22.05 -1.90
C ARG A 400 -32.62 23.40 -2.50
N GLN A 401 -31.69 23.39 -3.44
CA GLN A 401 -31.24 24.59 -4.13
C GLN A 401 -32.16 24.92 -5.31
N PRO A 402 -32.31 26.21 -5.67
CA PRO A 402 -33.26 26.63 -6.71
C PRO A 402 -32.82 26.22 -8.12
N GLY A 403 -31.52 26.03 -8.34
CA GLY A 403 -30.93 25.61 -9.62
C GLY A 403 -30.11 24.35 -9.44
N ALA A 404 -29.88 23.67 -10.56
CA ALA A 404 -29.00 22.52 -10.66
C ALA A 404 -27.68 22.94 -11.31
N VAL A 405 -26.56 22.54 -10.72
CA VAL A 405 -25.23 22.72 -11.32
C VAL A 405 -25.02 21.75 -12.49
N VAL A 406 -25.63 20.57 -12.42
CA VAL A 406 -25.64 19.57 -13.50
C VAL A 406 -27.09 19.32 -13.90
N ASP A 407 -27.40 19.49 -15.18
CA ASP A 407 -28.76 19.36 -15.70
C ASP A 407 -29.39 18.01 -15.33
N GLY A 408 -30.64 18.05 -14.85
CA GLY A 408 -31.40 16.87 -14.44
C GLY A 408 -31.08 16.32 -13.06
N VAL A 409 -30.20 16.98 -12.29
CA VAL A 409 -29.82 16.58 -10.93
C VAL A 409 -30.32 17.60 -9.91
N ILE A 410 -30.84 17.15 -8.77
CA ILE A 410 -31.24 18.05 -7.68
C ILE A 410 -30.03 18.30 -6.78
N ASP A 411 -29.69 19.57 -6.55
CA ASP A 411 -28.68 19.94 -5.56
C ASP A 411 -29.34 20.20 -4.20
N PHE A 412 -28.82 19.57 -3.15
CA PHE A 412 -29.31 19.73 -1.77
C PHE A 412 -28.15 20.02 -0.82
N VAL A 413 -28.29 21.03 0.04
CA VAL A 413 -27.24 21.43 0.98
C VAL A 413 -27.67 21.08 2.39
N ALA A 414 -26.89 20.21 3.05
CA ALA A 414 -27.13 19.81 4.44
C ALA A 414 -25.90 20.12 5.33
N PRO A 415 -26.07 20.31 6.65
CA PRO A 415 -24.95 20.58 7.54
C PRO A 415 -24.01 19.38 7.65
N ASN A 416 -22.74 19.66 7.92
CA ASN A 416 -21.74 18.62 8.13
C ASN A 416 -22.13 17.71 9.34
N PRO A 417 -22.08 16.37 9.20
CA PRO A 417 -22.39 15.42 10.27
C PRO A 417 -21.34 15.37 11.39
N SER A 418 -20.25 16.13 11.27
CA SER A 418 -19.22 16.30 12.29
C SER A 418 -19.80 16.71 13.65
N PRO A 419 -19.23 16.23 14.78
CA PRO A 419 -19.60 16.70 16.11
C PRO A 419 -19.23 18.18 16.33
N ARG A 420 -18.32 18.74 15.52
CA ARG A 420 -17.94 20.17 15.56
C ARG A 420 -18.98 21.10 14.90
N SER A 421 -20.02 20.56 14.27
CA SER A 421 -21.05 21.38 13.65
C SER A 421 -21.78 22.21 14.71
N THR A 422 -21.91 23.51 14.45
CA THR A 422 -22.71 24.43 15.28
C THR A 422 -24.22 24.24 15.09
N ILE A 423 -24.64 23.42 14.10
CA ILE A 423 -26.05 23.15 13.84
C ILE A 423 -26.53 22.02 14.75
N PRO A 424 -27.62 22.24 15.54
CA PRO A 424 -28.17 21.21 16.43
C PRO A 424 -28.52 19.91 15.70
N TYR A 425 -28.39 18.78 16.40
CA TYR A 425 -28.68 17.45 15.83
C TYR A 425 -30.08 17.36 15.23
N GLU A 426 -31.11 17.80 15.95
CA GLU A 426 -32.50 17.76 15.48
C GLU A 426 -32.71 18.55 14.18
N ARG A 427 -32.01 19.69 14.02
CA ARG A 427 -32.09 20.46 12.79
C ARG A 427 -31.40 19.74 11.63
N ARG A 428 -30.28 19.05 11.89
CA ARG A 428 -29.62 18.19 10.88
C ARG A 428 -30.52 17.04 10.47
N LEU A 429 -31.15 16.38 11.43
CA LEU A 429 -32.08 15.27 11.19
C LEU A 429 -33.29 15.72 10.37
N ALA A 430 -33.86 16.89 10.66
CA ALA A 430 -34.96 17.45 9.88
C ALA A 430 -34.58 17.67 8.41
N LEU A 431 -33.37 18.19 8.14
CA LEU A 431 -32.87 18.37 6.77
C LEU A 431 -32.59 17.03 6.06
N PHE A 432 -32.12 16.02 6.77
CA PHE A 432 -31.97 14.68 6.21
C PHE A 432 -33.33 14.04 5.89
N ARG A 433 -34.37 14.27 6.71
CA ARG A 433 -35.74 13.82 6.40
C ARG A 433 -36.35 14.55 5.21
N GLU A 434 -36.10 15.86 5.09
CA GLU A 434 -36.48 16.63 3.91
C GLU A 434 -35.81 16.07 2.66
N LEU A 435 -34.49 15.82 2.71
CA LEU A 435 -33.75 15.19 1.62
C LEU A 435 -34.32 13.81 1.25
N ARG A 436 -34.72 12.98 2.22
CA ARG A 436 -35.30 11.65 1.96
C ARG A 436 -36.63 11.70 1.19
N SER A 437 -37.36 12.81 1.31
CA SER A 437 -38.66 13.01 0.68
C SER A 437 -38.60 13.46 -0.78
N LEU A 438 -37.42 13.89 -1.24
CA LEU A 438 -37.11 14.16 -2.65
C LEU A 438 -36.83 12.85 -3.37
#